data_AF-A0A2V8J9C7-F1
#
_entry.id   AF-A0A2V8J9C7-F1
#
_cell.length_a   1.000
_cell.length_b   1.000
_cell.length_c   1.000
_cell.angle_alpha   90.00
_cell.angle_beta   90.00
_cell.angle_gamma   90.00
#
_symmetry.space_group_name_H-M   'P 1'
#
loop_
_entity.id
_entity.type
_entity.pdbx_description
1 polymer ?
#
loop_
_entity_poly.entity_id
_entity_poly.type
_entity_poly.pdbx_seq_one_letter_code
_entity_poly.pdbx_strand_id
1 'polypeptide(L)'
;MTTESISHTFFHIEVEGLKTPDQIYLIKILSIDGRRFTYELRAALTEEAVKYVKTLLDAVVFSDLIIEWTGDGFEARETRENLKKHS
;
A
#
# COMPACT_ATOMS: atom_id res chain seq x y z
N MET A 1 15.40 -10.61 -4.78
CA MET A 1 14.27 -9.85 -4.21
C MET A 1 13.75 -10.66 -3.05
N THR A 2 13.71 -10.07 -1.86
CA THR A 2 13.16 -10.68 -0.66
C THR A 2 11.76 -10.11 -0.48
N THR A 3 10.76 -10.96 -0.65
CA THR A 3 9.36 -10.63 -0.38
C THR A 3 9.08 -11.07 1.04
N GLU A 4 8.73 -10.14 1.92
CA GLU A 4 8.30 -10.45 3.28
C GLU A 4 6.77 -10.44 3.33
N SER A 5 6.16 -11.54 3.78
CA SER A 5 4.70 -11.67 3.89
C SER A 5 4.26 -11.51 5.34
N ILE A 6 3.26 -10.65 5.55
CA ILE A 6 2.60 -10.47 6.85
C ILE A 6 1.12 -10.81 6.65
N SER A 7 0.67 -11.91 7.27
CA SER A 7 -0.73 -12.32 7.26
C SER A 7 -1.47 -11.60 8.39
N HIS A 8 -2.35 -10.66 8.04
CA HIS A 8 -3.44 -10.23 8.93
C HIS A 8 -4.66 -11.10 8.58
N THR A 9 -5.51 -11.45 9.55
CA THR A 9 -6.56 -12.49 9.41
C THR A 9 -7.52 -12.31 8.22
N PHE A 10 -7.53 -11.13 7.59
CA PHE A 10 -8.40 -10.75 6.47
C PHE A 10 -7.67 -10.33 5.18
N PHE A 11 -6.34 -10.23 5.18
CA PHE A 11 -5.56 -9.74 4.04
C PHE A 11 -4.24 -10.48 3.85
N HIS A 12 -3.92 -10.79 2.60
CA HIS A 12 -2.58 -11.14 2.16
C HIS A 12 -1.93 -9.90 1.54
N ILE A 13 -0.78 -9.48 2.08
CA ILE A 13 -0.11 -8.24 1.73
C ILE A 13 1.29 -8.54 1.20
N GLU A 14 1.60 -8.01 0.02
CA GLU A 14 2.95 -7.99 -0.56
C GLU A 14 3.43 -6.55 -0.67
N VAL A 15 4.72 -6.32 -0.42
CA VAL A 15 5.35 -5.01 -0.59
C VAL A 15 6.45 -5.11 -1.64
N GLU A 16 6.30 -4.37 -2.74
CA GLU A 16 7.27 -4.28 -3.83
C GLU A 16 7.90 -2.88 -3.86
N GLY A 17 9.19 -2.79 -3.56
CA GLY A 17 9.95 -1.54 -3.76
C GLY A 17 10.33 -1.36 -5.23
N LEU A 18 9.88 -0.26 -5.84
CA LEU A 18 10.28 0.12 -7.20
C LEU A 18 11.67 0.73 -7.17
N LYS A 19 12.55 0.29 -8.08
CA LYS A 19 13.90 0.86 -8.25
C LYS A 19 13.84 2.23 -8.93
N THR A 20 13.19 3.18 -8.28
CA THR A 20 13.01 4.57 -8.72
C THR A 20 13.73 5.50 -7.74
N PRO A 21 14.22 6.67 -8.19
CA PRO A 21 14.83 7.67 -7.30
C PRO A 21 13.83 8.19 -6.26
N ASP A 22 12.53 8.12 -6.56
CA ASP A 22 11.43 8.66 -5.75
C ASP A 22 11.00 7.74 -4.60
N GLN A 23 11.71 6.63 -4.35
CA GLN A 23 11.42 5.65 -3.28
C GLN A 23 9.95 5.21 -3.24
N ILE A 24 9.46 4.70 -4.37
CA ILE A 24 8.07 4.24 -4.48
C ILE A 24 7.95 2.78 -4.04
N TYR A 25 6.96 2.48 -3.19
CA TYR A 25 6.59 1.14 -2.78
C TYR A 25 5.15 0.82 -3.21
N LEU A 26 4.94 -0.34 -3.82
CA LEU A 26 3.62 -0.89 -4.11
C LEU A 26 3.23 -1.89 -3.02
N ILE A 27 2.19 -1.58 -2.28
CA ILE A 27 1.61 -2.44 -1.25
C ILE A 27 0.39 -3.13 -1.88
N LYS A 28 0.59 -4.35 -2.36
CA LYS A 28 -0.44 -5.14 -3.04
C LYS A 28 -1.23 -5.95 -2.04
N ILE A 29 -2.53 -5.74 -2.00
CA ILE A 29 -3.42 -6.30 -0.99
C ILE A 29 -4.44 -7.22 -1.67
N LEU A 30 -4.51 -8.46 -1.18
CA LEU A 30 -5.55 -9.42 -1.52
C LEU A 30 -6.39 -9.68 -0.26
N SER A 31 -7.64 -9.26 -0.28
CA SER A 31 -8.59 -9.59 0.78
C SER A 31 -9.07 -11.03 0.66
N ILE A 32 -9.45 -11.63 1.78
CA ILE A 32 -10.06 -12.98 1.82
C ILE A 32 -11.36 -13.09 1.01
N ASP A 33 -12.06 -11.98 0.76
CA ASP A 33 -13.26 -11.94 -0.07
C ASP A 33 -12.95 -11.89 -1.59
N GLY A 34 -11.67 -11.92 -1.95
CA GLY A 34 -11.17 -11.93 -3.32
C GLY A 34 -10.87 -10.55 -3.90
N ARG A 35 -11.10 -9.46 -3.17
CA ARG A 35 -10.77 -8.11 -3.65
C ARG A 35 -9.26 -7.92 -3.74
N ARG A 36 -8.81 -7.32 -4.85
CA ARG A 36 -7.42 -6.96 -5.12
C ARG A 36 -7.31 -5.47 -5.34
N PHE A 37 -6.46 -4.82 -4.54
CA PHE A 37 -6.18 -3.39 -4.64
C PHE A 37 -4.73 -3.13 -4.23
N THR A 38 -4.20 -1.99 -4.65
CA THR A 38 -2.81 -1.61 -4.43
C THR A 38 -2.73 -0.21 -3.85
N TYR A 39 -1.94 -0.04 -2.78
CA TYR A 39 -1.53 1.27 -2.32
C TYR A 39 -0.13 1.58 -2.83
N GLU A 40 0.02 2.69 -3.55
CA GLU A 40 1.31 3.22 -3.97
C GLU A 40 1.80 4.22 -2.91
N LEU A 41 2.78 3.82 -2.11
CA LEU A 41 3.45 4.69 -1.14
C LEU A 41 4.60 5.42 -1.83
N ARG A 42 4.50 6.75 -1.93
CA ARG A 42 5.54 7.65 -2.45
C ARG A 42 6.30 8.32 -1.31
N ALA A 43 6.93 7.49 -0.49
CA ALA A 43 7.74 7.91 0.64
C ALA A 43 8.59 6.73 1.11
N ALA A 44 9.57 7.01 1.97
CA ALA A 44 10.30 5.98 2.68
C ALA A 44 9.35 5.07 3.47
N LEU A 45 9.60 3.76 3.45
CA LEU A 45 8.84 2.77 4.22
C LEU A 45 9.25 2.82 5.70
N THR A 46 8.71 3.78 6.45
CA THR A 46 8.93 3.96 7.89
C THR A 46 7.83 3.30 8.73
N GLU A 47 8.03 3.19 10.04
CA GLU A 47 6.98 2.71 10.96
C GLU A 47 5.70 3.55 10.90
N GLU A 48 5.85 4.86 10.68
CA GLU A 48 4.72 5.78 10.54
C GLU A 48 3.93 5.51 9.25
N ALA A 49 4.62 5.27 8.13
CA ALA A 49 3.99 4.87 6.88
C ALA A 49 3.22 3.55 7.05
N VAL A 50 3.81 2.57 7.73
CA VAL A 50 3.17 1.28 8.03
C VAL A 50 1.94 1.48 8.91
N LYS A 51 2.00 2.36 9.91
CA LYS A 51 0.86 2.69 10.78
C LYS A 51 -0.29 3.30 9.97
N TYR A 52 0.01 4.23 9.07
CA TYR A 52 -0.99 4.85 8.21
C TYR A 52 -1.64 3.83 7.26
N VAL A 53 -0.85 2.95 6.64
CA VAL A 53 -1.36 1.85 5.80
C VAL A 53 -2.30 0.94 6.59
N LYS A 54 -1.97 0.60 7.84
CA LYS A 54 -2.86 -0.17 8.73
C LYS A 54 -4.17 0.56 8.98
N THR A 55 -4.15 1.87 9.24
CA THR A 55 -5.39 2.63 9.44
C THR A 55 -6.31 2.61 8.22
N LEU A 56 -5.75 2.60 6.99
CA LEU A 56 -6.55 2.46 5.76
C LEU A 56 -7.17 1.06 5.63
N LEU A 57 -6.44 0.02 6.02
CA LEU A 57 -6.95 -1.35 6.04
C LEU A 57 -8.05 -1.54 7.09
N ASP A 58 -7.86 -0.99 8.29
CA ASP A 58 -8.84 -1.03 9.39
C ASP A 58 -10.12 -0.24 9.02
N ALA A 59 -9.98 0.83 8.24
CA ALA A 59 -11.08 1.60 7.69
C ALA A 59 -11.74 0.96 6.45
N VAL A 60 -11.28 -0.23 6.03
CA VAL A 60 -11.93 -1.02 4.97
C VAL A 60 -11.90 -0.29 3.61
N VAL A 61 -10.84 0.47 3.34
CA VAL A 61 -10.70 1.26 2.11
C VAL A 61 -10.24 0.38 0.94
N PHE A 62 -11.20 -0.21 0.23
CA PHE A 62 -10.93 -1.18 -0.84
C PHE A 62 -10.78 -0.52 -2.22
N SER A 63 -9.78 0.33 -2.38
CA SER A 63 -9.50 1.05 -3.62
C SER A 63 -8.01 1.16 -3.88
N ASP A 64 -7.65 1.38 -5.14
CA ASP A 64 -6.27 1.73 -5.50
C ASP A 64 -5.99 3.17 -5.02
N LEU A 65 -4.94 3.36 -4.23
CA LEU A 65 -4.62 4.65 -3.60
C LEU A 65 -3.17 5.04 -3.85
N ILE A 66 -2.91 6.35 -3.90
CA ILE A 66 -1.58 6.91 -3.76
C ILE A 66 -1.48 7.50 -2.35
N ILE A 67 -0.46 7.09 -1.61
CA ILE A 67 -0.13 7.55 -0.27
C ILE A 67 1.13 8.41 -0.36
N GLU A 68 1.03 9.67 0.06
CA GLU A 68 2.10 10.66 -0.07
C GLU A 68 2.33 11.35 1.29
N TRP A 69 3.56 11.76 1.57
CA TRP A 69 3.87 12.59 2.74
C TRP A 69 3.67 14.07 2.40
N THR A 70 2.83 14.78 3.15
CA THR A 70 2.50 16.20 2.88
C THR A 70 3.27 17.19 3.75
N GLY A 71 4.15 16.72 4.63
CA GLY A 71 4.89 17.56 5.59
C GLY A 71 4.32 17.48 7.00
N ASP A 72 2.99 17.50 7.11
CA ASP A 72 2.24 17.38 8.38
C ASP A 72 1.76 15.95 8.67
N GLY A 73 1.83 15.06 7.69
CA GLY A 73 1.46 13.64 7.83
C GLY A 73 1.36 12.92 6.49
N PHE A 74 0.81 11.69 6.54
CA PHE A 74 0.46 10.93 5.35
C PHE A 74 -0.97 11.24 4.91
N GLU A 75 -1.16 11.42 3.61
CA GLU A 75 -2.46 11.55 2.98
C GLU A 75 -2.63 10.49 1.90
N ALA A 76 -3.88 10.04 1.70
CA ALA A 76 -4.25 9.09 0.66
C ALA A 76 -5.21 9.72 -0.33
N ARG A 77 -4.95 9.55 -1.62
CA ARG A 77 -5.85 9.97 -2.70
C ARG A 77 -6.12 8.82 -3.65
N GLU A 78 -7.34 8.77 -4.19
CA GLU A 78 -7.69 7.82 -5.23
C GLU A 78 -6.86 8.06 -6.48
N THR A 79 -6.38 6.97 -7.08
CA THR A 79 -5.72 7.02 -8.38
C THR A 79 -6.73 6.75 -9.49
N ARG A 80 -6.59 7.47 -10.61
CA ARG A 80 -7.32 7.18 -11.86
C ARG A 80 -6.57 6.20 -12.76
N GLU A 81 -5.35 5.83 -12.38
CA GLU A 81 -4.49 4.94 -13.15
C GLU A 81 -4.56 3.51 -12.60
N ASN A 82 -4.58 2.51 -13.50
CA ASN A 82 -4.55 1.11 -13.08
C ASN A 82 -3.18 0.78 -12.48
N LEU A 83 -3.07 0.80 -11.15
CA LEU A 83 -1.88 0.33 -10.45
C LEU A 83 -1.69 -1.18 -10.65
N LYS A 84 -0.43 -1.60 -10.66
CA LYS A 84 -0.05 -3.02 -10.82
C LYS A 84 -0.64 -3.83 -9.67
N LYS A 85 -1.46 -4.84 -9.99
CA LYS A 85 -2.15 -5.70 -9.01
C LYS A 85 -1.38 -7.00 -8.76
N HIS A 86 -1.78 -7.73 -7.72
CA HIS A 86 -1.37 -9.12 -7.43
C HIS A 86 -1.34 -9.96 -8.73
N SER A 87 -0.20 -10.56 -9.04
CA SER A 87 0.02 -11.42 -10.23
C SER A 87 -0.21 -12.88 -9.88
#